data_AF-A0A1G6QHT0-F1
#
_entry.id   AF-A0A1G6QHT0-F1
#
_cell.length_a   1.000
_cell.length_b   1.000
_cell.length_c   1.000
_cell.angle_alpha   90.00
_cell.angle_beta   90.00
_cell.angle_gamma   90.00
#
_symmetry.space_group_name_H-M   'P 1'
#
loop_
_entity.id
_entity.type
_entity.pdbx_description
1 polymer ?
#
loop_
_entity_poly.entity_id
_entity_poly.type
_entity_poly.pdbx_seq_one_letter_code
_entity_poly.pdbx_strand_id
1 'polypeptide(L)'
;MKYFQETELDLERFEEIKFETQKINKLINETIKEAESYLPKLKAGLNESAKLFRRKDYSKASKLFNQVVDGIEWYLNILKSIIDLKEKDNVIDKVKELLNKFNLALNRAMISLNQEKFNDFADLLEVEIIEYLDKLQSCHQELLDLT
;
A
#
# COMPACT_ATOMS: atom_id res chain seq x y z
N MET A 1 -0.75 -16.18 15.03
CA MET A 1 0.31 -15.36 15.68
C MET A 1 0.24 -15.30 17.21
N LYS A 2 -0.75 -15.93 17.89
CA LYS A 2 -0.79 -16.02 19.37
C LYS A 2 0.04 -17.18 19.98
N TYR A 3 0.62 -18.05 19.15
CA TYR A 3 1.30 -19.26 19.62
C TYR A 3 2.70 -19.04 20.20
N PHE A 4 3.32 -17.87 20.00
CA PHE A 4 4.72 -17.62 20.40
C PHE A 4 4.86 -16.73 21.64
N GLN A 5 3.77 -16.24 22.22
CA GLN A 5 3.85 -15.24 23.30
C GLN A 5 3.86 -15.86 24.72
N GLU A 6 3.47 -17.12 24.90
CA GLU A 6 3.27 -17.70 26.26
C GLU A 6 3.74 -19.16 26.44
N THR A 7 4.35 -19.80 25.45
CA THR A 7 4.88 -21.16 25.63
C THR A 7 6.39 -21.09 25.73
N GLU A 8 6.95 -21.40 26.90
CA GLU A 8 8.36 -21.75 27.03
C GLU A 8 8.65 -22.85 26.01
N LEU A 9 9.46 -22.53 25.00
CA LEU A 9 9.93 -23.50 24.04
C LEU A 9 10.78 -24.51 24.81
N ASP A 10 10.29 -25.75 24.89
CA ASP A 10 11.05 -26.88 25.40
C ASP A 10 12.13 -27.25 24.37
N LEU A 11 13.25 -26.51 24.44
CA LEU A 11 14.38 -26.62 23.52
C LEU A 11 15.07 -28.00 23.59
N GLU A 12 14.83 -28.79 24.65
CA GLU A 12 15.40 -30.13 24.82
C GLU A 12 14.83 -31.15 23.82
N ARG A 13 13.68 -30.85 23.17
CA ARG A 13 13.03 -31.75 22.21
C ARG A 13 13.51 -31.59 20.77
N PHE A 14 14.34 -30.60 20.48
CA PHE A 14 14.84 -30.32 19.13
C PHE A 14 16.32 -30.71 19.02
N GLU A 15 16.65 -31.59 18.07
CA GLU A 15 18.04 -32.01 17.82
C GLU A 15 18.89 -30.90 17.16
N GLU A 16 18.27 -30.01 16.38
CA GLU A 16 18.92 -28.87 15.73
C GLU A 16 17.93 -27.70 15.57
N ILE A 17 18.39 -26.48 15.89
CA ILE A 17 17.66 -25.24 15.61
C ILE A 17 18.52 -24.39 14.70
N LYS A 18 17.99 -24.06 13.51
CA LYS A 18 18.65 -23.21 12.54
C LYS A 18 17.91 -21.88 12.41
N PHE A 19 18.63 -20.79 12.61
CA PHE A 19 18.13 -19.44 12.36
C PHE A 19 18.71 -18.92 11.04
N GLU A 20 17.83 -18.42 10.17
CA GLU A 20 18.22 -17.67 8.99
C GLU A 20 17.86 -16.21 9.20
N THR A 21 18.86 -15.34 9.14
CA THR A 21 18.70 -13.90 9.34
C THR A 21 19.05 -13.15 8.07
N GLN A 22 18.39 -12.01 7.87
CA GLN A 22 18.66 -11.10 6.77
C GLN A 22 18.87 -9.69 7.32
N LYS A 23 19.78 -8.94 6.69
CA LYS A 23 19.97 -7.53 7.01
C LYS A 23 18.67 -6.76 6.71
N ILE A 24 18.22 -5.96 7.68
CA ILE A 24 16.99 -5.15 7.57
C ILE A 24 16.99 -4.30 6.29
N ASN A 25 18.11 -3.67 5.96
CA ASN A 25 18.23 -2.85 4.74
C ASN A 25 18.00 -3.65 3.46
N LYS A 26 18.47 -4.91 3.41
CA LYS A 26 18.23 -5.78 2.26
C LYS A 26 16.74 -6.12 2.14
N LEU A 27 16.09 -6.42 3.27
CA LEU A 27 14.65 -6.69 3.31
C LEU A 27 13.84 -5.46 2.87
N ILE A 28 14.15 -4.26 3.38
CA ILE A 28 13.49 -3.01 2.98
C ILE A 28 13.65 -2.76 1.47
N ASN A 29 14.86 -2.94 0.93
CA ASN A 29 15.13 -2.74 -0.49
C ASN A 29 14.36 -3.71 -1.39
N GLU A 30 14.28 -4.98 -1.01
CA GLU A 30 13.51 -6.00 -1.74
C GLU A 30 12.01 -5.68 -1.72
N THR A 31 11.49 -5.31 -0.54
CA THR A 31 10.08 -4.95 -0.36
C THR A 31 9.69 -3.68 -1.13
N ILE A 32 10.54 -2.64 -1.14
CA ILE A 32 10.30 -1.41 -1.92
C ILE A 32 10.25 -1.73 -3.42
N LYS A 33 11.20 -2.54 -3.93
CA LYS A 33 11.21 -2.93 -5.35
C LYS A 33 9.97 -3.71 -5.75
N GLU A 34 9.48 -4.59 -4.87
CA GLU A 34 8.23 -5.31 -5.11
C GLU A 34 7.05 -4.33 -5.20
N ALA A 35 6.97 -3.37 -4.27
CA ALA A 35 5.95 -2.32 -4.28
C ALA A 35 6.01 -1.46 -5.55
N GLU A 36 7.21 -1.04 -5.97
CA GLU A 36 7.43 -0.29 -7.22
C GLU A 36 6.95 -1.08 -8.45
N SER A 37 7.20 -2.39 -8.50
CA SER A 37 6.75 -3.25 -9.60
C SER A 37 5.23 -3.38 -9.69
N TYR A 38 4.52 -3.18 -8.58
CA TYR A 38 3.08 -3.33 -8.48
C TYR A 38 2.32 -2.04 -8.80
N LEU A 39 2.90 -0.87 -8.49
CA LEU A 39 2.28 0.44 -8.70
C LEU A 39 1.74 0.70 -10.13
N PRO A 40 2.44 0.32 -11.24
CA PRO A 40 1.90 0.49 -12.58
C PRO A 40 0.58 -0.27 -12.79
N LYS A 41 0.45 -1.47 -12.20
CA LYS A 41 -0.78 -2.28 -12.29
C LYS A 41 -1.93 -1.63 -11.53
N LEU A 42 -1.65 -1.05 -10.36
CA LEU A 42 -2.63 -0.29 -9.59
C LEU A 42 -3.15 0.92 -10.37
N LYS A 43 -2.24 1.74 -10.92
CA LYS A 43 -2.61 2.93 -11.71
C LYS A 43 -3.40 2.55 -12.96
N ALA A 44 -3.03 1.47 -13.63
CA ALA A 44 -3.79 0.95 -14.77
C ALA A 44 -5.20 0.49 -14.36
N GLY A 45 -5.33 -0.23 -13.25
CA GLY A 45 -6.61 -0.68 -12.70
C GLY A 45 -7.52 0.48 -12.28
N LEU A 46 -6.97 1.54 -11.68
CA LEU A 46 -7.68 2.77 -11.33
C LEU A 46 -8.26 3.45 -12.58
N ASN A 47 -7.41 3.68 -13.59
CA ASN A 47 -7.84 4.28 -14.87
C ASN A 47 -8.92 3.44 -15.57
N GLU A 48 -8.77 2.12 -15.59
CA GLU A 48 -9.77 1.27 -16.25
C GLU A 48 -11.07 1.20 -15.46
N SER A 49 -11.01 1.18 -14.12
CA SER A 49 -12.19 1.27 -13.26
C SER A 49 -12.95 2.57 -13.51
N ALA A 50 -12.25 3.70 -13.55
CA ALA A 50 -12.82 5.01 -13.84
C ALA A 50 -13.54 5.06 -15.20
N LYS A 51 -12.93 4.50 -16.26
CA LYS A 51 -13.58 4.37 -17.58
C LYS A 51 -14.85 3.53 -17.53
N LEU A 52 -14.84 2.40 -16.81
CA LEU A 52 -16.02 1.54 -16.68
C LEU A 52 -17.16 2.23 -15.92
N PHE A 53 -16.87 2.98 -14.86
CA PHE A 53 -17.85 3.81 -14.15
C PHE A 53 -18.48 4.86 -15.05
N ARG A 54 -17.68 5.59 -15.85
CA ARG A 54 -18.20 6.58 -16.82
C ARG A 54 -19.08 5.95 -17.90
N ARG A 55 -18.74 4.73 -18.33
CA ARG A 55 -19.53 3.94 -19.29
C ARG A 55 -20.75 3.26 -18.68
N LYS A 56 -20.96 3.40 -17.37
CA LYS A 56 -22.05 2.77 -16.61
C LYS A 56 -22.02 1.23 -16.62
N ASP A 57 -20.85 0.62 -16.91
CA ASP A 57 -20.64 -0.83 -16.78
C ASP A 57 -20.27 -1.15 -15.32
N TYR A 58 -21.20 -0.86 -14.40
CA TYR A 58 -20.95 -0.89 -12.96
C TYR A 58 -20.56 -2.27 -12.44
N SER A 59 -21.08 -3.34 -13.04
CA SER A 59 -20.75 -4.71 -12.64
C SER A 59 -19.26 -4.99 -12.83
N LYS A 60 -18.70 -4.66 -14.01
CA LYS A 60 -17.27 -4.80 -14.25
C LYS A 60 -16.46 -3.77 -13.48
N ALA A 61 -16.97 -2.53 -13.39
CA ALA A 61 -16.31 -1.45 -12.66
C ALA A 61 -16.09 -1.84 -11.19
N SER A 62 -17.12 -2.29 -10.48
CA SER A 62 -17.03 -2.72 -9.09
C SER A 62 -16.12 -3.93 -8.90
N LYS A 63 -16.18 -4.92 -9.79
CA LYS A 63 -15.30 -6.09 -9.71
C LYS A 63 -13.82 -5.69 -9.82
N LEU A 64 -13.48 -4.86 -10.81
CA LEU A 64 -12.12 -4.39 -11.01
C LEU A 64 -11.68 -3.45 -9.88
N PHE A 65 -12.56 -2.54 -9.46
CA PHE A 65 -12.26 -1.60 -8.39
C PHE A 65 -11.99 -2.30 -7.05
N ASN A 66 -12.71 -3.37 -6.72
CA ASN A 66 -12.41 -4.16 -5.51
C ASN A 66 -10.99 -4.73 -5.54
N GLN A 67 -10.53 -5.25 -6.69
CA GLN A 67 -9.15 -5.74 -6.84
C GLN A 67 -8.12 -4.61 -6.69
N VAL A 68 -8.47 -3.41 -7.16
CA VAL A 68 -7.63 -2.21 -6.98
C VAL A 68 -7.56 -1.81 -5.51
N VAL A 69 -8.68 -1.85 -4.78
CA VAL A 69 -8.73 -1.58 -3.33
C VAL A 69 -7.85 -2.55 -2.56
N ASP A 70 -7.94 -3.85 -2.85
CA ASP A 70 -7.08 -4.87 -2.24
C ASP A 70 -5.59 -4.58 -2.50
N GLY A 71 -5.27 -4.15 -3.73
CA GLY A 71 -3.91 -3.78 -4.10
C GLY A 71 -3.40 -2.52 -3.40
N ILE A 72 -4.27 -1.51 -3.21
CA ILE A 72 -3.94 -0.29 -2.46
C ILE A 72 -3.70 -0.64 -0.99
N GLU A 73 -4.56 -1.46 -0.39
CA GLU A 73 -4.40 -1.92 0.99
C GLU A 73 -3.06 -2.64 1.18
N TRP A 74 -2.74 -3.59 0.29
CA TRP A 74 -1.45 -4.28 0.32
C TRP A 74 -0.27 -3.29 0.26
N TYR A 75 -0.32 -2.35 -0.68
CA TYR A 75 0.74 -1.34 -0.84
C TYR A 75 0.91 -0.45 0.41
N LEU A 76 -0.19 -0.03 1.03
CA LEU A 76 -0.15 0.76 2.26
C LEU A 76 0.42 -0.04 3.44
N ASN A 77 0.09 -1.33 3.54
CA ASN A 77 0.65 -2.22 4.55
C ASN A 77 2.16 -2.43 4.39
N ILE A 78 2.63 -2.52 3.15
CA ILE A 78 4.07 -2.55 2.84
C ILE A 78 4.75 -1.27 3.33
N LEU A 79 4.24 -0.10 2.96
CA LEU A 79 4.83 1.18 3.38
C LEU A 79 4.85 1.32 4.90
N LYS A 80 3.76 0.94 5.57
CA LYS A 80 3.69 0.94 7.03
C LYS A 80 4.75 0.03 7.66
N SER A 81 4.94 -1.17 7.11
CA SER A 81 5.94 -2.11 7.60
C SER A 81 7.37 -1.56 7.46
N ILE A 82 7.67 -0.86 6.36
CA ILE A 82 8.97 -0.19 6.17
C ILE A 82 9.15 0.96 7.17
N ILE A 83 8.10 1.76 7.41
CA ILE A 83 8.11 2.84 8.38
C ILE A 83 8.37 2.32 9.80
N ASP A 84 7.75 1.20 10.18
CA ASP A 84 7.89 0.61 11.50
C ASP A 84 9.29 -0.01 11.74
N LEU A 85 10.00 -0.39 10.66
CA LEU A 85 11.37 -0.91 10.71
C LEU A 85 12.45 0.18 10.74
N LYS A 86 12.10 1.43 10.42
CA LYS A 86 13.05 2.53 10.34
C LYS A 86 13.05 3.38 11.61
N GLU A 87 14.21 3.96 11.91
CA GLU A 87 14.30 4.98 12.95
C GLU A 87 13.49 6.22 12.54
N LYS A 88 12.95 6.92 13.54
CA LYS A 88 12.13 8.09 13.30
C LYS A 88 13.00 9.26 12.84
N ASP A 89 12.67 9.81 11.68
CA ASP A 89 13.29 11.02 11.14
C ASP A 89 12.27 11.88 10.36
N ASN A 90 12.77 12.96 9.77
CA ASN A 90 11.95 13.90 8.99
C ASN A 90 11.33 13.26 7.73
N VAL A 91 11.98 12.26 7.12
CA VAL A 91 11.45 11.57 5.94
C VAL A 91 10.26 10.70 6.35
N ILE A 92 10.39 9.96 7.46
CA ILE A 92 9.31 9.15 8.01
C ILE A 92 8.10 10.01 8.37
N ASP A 93 8.31 11.18 8.99
CA ASP A 93 7.22 12.10 9.32
C ASP A 93 6.53 12.67 8.06
N LYS A 94 7.30 13.00 7.01
CA LYS A 94 6.78 13.41 5.70
C LYS A 94 5.95 12.31 5.03
N VAL A 95 6.42 11.06 5.06
CA VAL A 95 5.67 9.92 4.50
C VAL A 95 4.37 9.69 5.28
N LYS A 96 4.40 9.78 6.62
CA LYS A 96 3.18 9.67 7.45
C LYS A 96 2.17 10.77 7.13
N GLU A 97 2.61 12.01 6.94
CA GLU A 97 1.74 13.10 6.53
C GLU A 97 1.11 12.83 5.16
N LEU A 98 1.90 12.31 4.21
CA LEU A 98 1.43 11.96 2.88
C LEU A 98 0.39 10.83 2.91
N LEU A 99 0.62 9.79 3.73
CA LEU A 99 -0.34 8.70 3.96
C LEU A 99 -1.66 9.22 4.55
N ASN A 100 -1.60 10.16 5.49
CA ASN A 100 -2.82 10.79 6.04
C ASN A 100 -3.59 11.56 4.97
N LYS A 101 -2.90 12.33 4.13
CA LYS A 101 -3.53 13.04 2.99
C LYS A 101 -4.13 12.07 1.98
N PHE A 102 -3.46 10.96 1.70
CA PHE A 102 -3.96 9.92 0.80
C PHE A 102 -5.22 9.24 1.37
N ASN A 103 -5.26 8.93 2.66
CA ASN A 103 -6.46 8.42 3.32
C ASN A 103 -7.66 9.37 3.19
N LEU A 104 -7.42 10.69 3.29
CA LEU A 104 -8.48 11.68 3.06
C LEU A 104 -8.98 11.66 1.61
N ALA A 105 -8.10 11.45 0.63
CA ALA A 105 -8.47 11.31 -0.78
C ALA A 105 -9.30 10.04 -1.04
N LEU A 106 -8.87 8.91 -0.48
CA LEU A 106 -9.63 7.66 -0.54
C LEU A 106 -11.04 7.84 0.06
N ASN A 107 -11.16 8.53 1.20
CA ASN A 107 -12.46 8.84 1.80
C ASN A 107 -13.33 9.71 0.89
N ARG A 108 -12.78 10.75 0.24
CA ARG A 108 -13.52 11.55 -0.74
C ARG A 108 -14.04 10.69 -1.89
N ALA A 109 -13.19 9.83 -2.45
CA ALA A 109 -13.58 8.91 -3.52
C ALA A 109 -14.73 8.00 -3.08
N MET A 110 -14.64 7.41 -1.89
CA MET A 110 -15.70 6.55 -1.35
C MET A 110 -17.01 7.32 -1.08
N ILE A 111 -16.94 8.57 -0.63
CA ILE A 111 -18.14 9.41 -0.48
C ILE A 111 -18.81 9.64 -1.83
N SER A 112 -18.05 9.98 -2.89
CA SER A 112 -18.60 10.15 -4.23
C SER A 112 -19.24 8.86 -4.75
N LEU A 113 -18.60 7.71 -4.53
CA LEU A 113 -19.14 6.40 -4.89
C LEU A 113 -20.47 6.11 -4.15
N ASN A 114 -20.52 6.33 -2.84
CA ASN A 114 -21.72 6.13 -2.01
C ASN A 114 -22.88 7.06 -2.37
N GLN A 115 -22.58 8.23 -2.91
CA GLN A 115 -23.57 9.19 -3.41
C GLN A 115 -23.95 8.95 -4.88
N GLU A 116 -23.49 7.85 -5.49
CA GLU A 116 -23.68 7.52 -6.90
C GLU A 116 -23.18 8.59 -7.88
N LYS A 117 -22.24 9.43 -7.43
CA LYS A 117 -21.57 10.45 -8.25
C LYS A 117 -20.43 9.81 -9.03
N PHE A 118 -20.77 8.95 -9.99
CA PHE A 118 -19.79 8.09 -10.67
C PHE A 118 -18.78 8.86 -11.53
N ASN A 119 -19.14 10.01 -12.09
CA ASN A 119 -18.20 10.86 -12.82
C ASN A 119 -17.18 11.49 -11.86
N ASP A 120 -17.66 12.09 -10.77
CA ASP A 120 -16.79 12.67 -9.73
C ASP A 120 -15.89 11.59 -9.11
N PHE A 121 -16.43 10.40 -8.87
CA PHE A 121 -15.65 9.26 -8.39
C PHE A 121 -14.56 8.86 -9.39
N ALA A 122 -14.90 8.75 -10.68
CA ALA A 122 -13.93 8.43 -11.73
C ALA A 122 -12.82 9.49 -11.84
N ASP A 123 -13.16 10.78 -11.73
CA ASP A 123 -12.20 11.88 -11.73
C ASP A 123 -11.26 11.80 -10.52
N LEU A 124 -11.79 11.49 -9.33
CA LEU A 124 -10.99 11.29 -8.13
C LEU A 124 -10.01 10.11 -8.29
N LEU A 125 -10.43 9.01 -8.91
CA LEU A 125 -9.53 7.87 -9.18
C LEU A 125 -8.38 8.25 -10.12
N GLU A 126 -8.66 8.90 -11.25
CA GLU A 126 -7.67 9.18 -12.30
C GLU A 126 -6.73 10.33 -11.95
N VAL A 127 -7.21 11.32 -11.22
CA VAL A 127 -6.44 12.51 -10.88
C VAL A 127 -5.86 12.35 -9.48
N GLU A 128 -6.71 12.31 -8.47
CA GLU A 128 -6.27 12.48 -7.09
C GLU A 128 -5.59 11.22 -6.54
N ILE A 129 -6.21 10.04 -6.68
CA ILE A 129 -5.65 8.79 -6.16
C ILE A 129 -4.33 8.45 -6.86
N ILE A 130 -4.27 8.58 -8.19
CA ILE A 130 -3.04 8.35 -8.96
C ILE A 130 -1.94 9.34 -8.55
N GLU A 131 -2.24 10.63 -8.41
CA GLU A 131 -1.26 11.63 -7.98
C GLU A 131 -0.66 11.30 -6.59
N TYR A 132 -1.47 10.82 -5.65
CA TYR A 132 -0.96 10.37 -4.35
C TYR A 132 -0.09 9.12 -4.46
N LEU A 133 -0.43 8.18 -5.35
CA LEU A 133 0.43 7.02 -5.61
C LEU A 133 1.77 7.45 -6.21
N ASP A 134 1.79 8.44 -7.12
CA ASP A 134 3.02 9.02 -7.67
C ASP A 134 3.87 9.71 -6.59
N LYS A 135 3.23 10.49 -5.71
CA LYS A 135 3.91 11.14 -4.57
C LYS A 135 4.50 10.11 -3.62
N LEU A 136 3.76 9.06 -3.28
CA LEU A 136 4.24 7.98 -2.41
C LEU A 136 5.40 7.22 -3.06
N GLN A 137 5.32 6.97 -4.37
CA GLN A 137 6.41 6.36 -5.14
C GLN A 137 7.67 7.21 -5.11
N SER A 138 7.53 8.53 -5.20
CA SER A 138 8.67 9.46 -5.18
C SER A 138 9.42 9.41 -3.85
N CYS A 139 8.71 9.08 -2.76
CA CYS A 139 9.33 8.86 -1.45
C CYS A 139 10.07 7.52 -1.32
N HIS A 140 9.93 6.59 -2.26
CA HIS A 140 10.61 5.29 -2.18
C HIS A 140 12.13 5.43 -2.15
N GLN A 141 12.69 6.33 -2.98
CA GLN A 141 14.14 6.59 -2.97
C GLN A 141 14.60 7.25 -1.66
N GLU A 142 13.82 8.19 -1.12
CA GLU A 142 14.11 8.80 0.20
C GLU A 142 14.09 7.74 1.32
N LEU A 143 13.24 6.71 1.22
CA LEU A 143 13.23 5.58 2.14
C LEU A 143 14.43 4.64 1.92
N LEU A 144 15.02 4.58 0.73
CA LEU A 144 16.21 3.78 0.45
C LEU A 144 17.51 4.50 0.89
N ASP A 145 17.59 5.81 0.71
CA ASP A 145 18.82 6.62 0.93
C ASP A 145 19.15 6.86 2.42
N LEU A 146 18.24 6.53 3.33
CA LEU A 146 18.44 6.61 4.79
C LEU A 146 19.16 5.37 5.37
N THR A 147 20.12 4.80 4.64
CA THR A 147 20.91 3.63 5.06
C THR A 147 22.39 3.79 4.76
#